data_AF-A0A937ZMX3-F1
#
_entry.id   AF-A0A937ZMX3-F1
#
_cell.length_a   1.000
_cell.length_b   1.000
_cell.length_c   1.000
_cell.angle_alpha   90.00
_cell.angle_beta   90.00
_cell.angle_gamma   90.00
#
_symmetry.space_group_name_H-M   'P 1'
#
loop_
_entity.id
_entity.type
_entity.pdbx_description
1 polymer ?
#
loop_
_entity_poly.entity_id
_entity_poly.type
_entity_poly.pdbx_seq_one_letter_code
_entity_poly.pdbx_strand_id
1 'polypeptide(L)'
;MAILQMGCALFISDPPEPGIEPPAKYREAAGVPKGFTPEPDWWRAFRSAELNALVERARTGNYDIAAAVARIEQAESQMLVSFAQLLPAGGVSHRRATMRSSARATDGSVDFKFPNVRNHRLGLSASYEVDFWGKNSALVLAADRAALASEYNRDVVELSVVATLVNT
;
A
#
# COMPACT_ATOMS: atom_id res chain seq x y z
N MET A 1 -12.57 -18.25 39.61
CA MET A 1 -11.18 -17.82 39.37
C MET A 1 -11.12 -17.32 37.93
N ALA A 2 -11.33 -16.01 37.74
CA ALA A 2 -11.37 -15.39 36.42
C ALA A 2 -9.93 -15.08 35.99
N ILE A 3 -9.49 -15.67 34.88
CA ILE A 3 -8.18 -15.37 34.29
C ILE A 3 -8.38 -14.10 33.47
N LEU A 4 -7.91 -12.98 34.01
CA LEU A 4 -7.73 -11.73 33.27
C LEU A 4 -6.55 -11.94 32.32
N GLN A 5 -6.82 -12.29 31.06
CA GLN A 5 -5.81 -12.29 30.01
C GLN A 5 -5.44 -10.83 29.73
N MET A 6 -4.37 -10.36 30.40
CA MET A 6 -3.73 -9.08 30.11
C MET A 6 -2.99 -9.26 28.77
N GLY A 7 -3.69 -9.03 27.66
CA GLY A 7 -3.09 -9.00 26.34
C GLY A 7 -2.20 -7.77 26.23
N CYS A 8 -0.96 -7.83 26.70
CA CYS A 8 0.02 -6.78 26.46
C CYS A 8 0.32 -6.68 24.95
N ALA A 9 0.54 -5.45 24.49
CA ALA A 9 0.70 -5.04 23.10
C ALA A 9 1.49 -6.02 22.22
N LEU A 10 1.01 -6.20 20.99
CA LEU A 10 1.74 -6.89 19.92
C LEU A 10 3.04 -6.13 19.68
N PHE A 11 4.12 -6.63 20.27
CA PHE A 11 5.47 -6.32 19.85
C PHE A 11 5.53 -6.53 18.34
N ILE A 12 5.80 -5.46 17.60
CA ILE A 12 6.26 -5.56 16.23
C ILE A 12 7.60 -6.29 16.31
N SER A 13 7.58 -7.60 16.15
CA SER A 13 8.79 -8.41 16.07
C SER A 13 9.39 -8.28 14.67
N ASP A 14 10.70 -8.47 14.58
CA ASP A 14 11.33 -8.66 13.27
C ASP A 14 10.63 -9.78 12.49
N PRO A 15 10.60 -9.70 11.15
CA PRO A 15 10.06 -10.79 10.33
C PRO A 15 10.72 -12.10 10.75
N PRO A 16 9.95 -13.16 11.01
CA PRO A 16 10.53 -14.44 11.36
C PRO A 16 11.42 -14.92 10.19
N GLU A 17 12.56 -15.52 10.52
CA GLU A 17 13.39 -16.15 9.49
C GLU A 17 12.55 -17.19 8.74
N PRO A 18 12.64 -17.28 7.39
CA PRO A 18 11.73 -18.10 6.58
C PRO A 18 11.68 -19.60 6.89
N GLY A 19 12.50 -20.14 7.81
CA GLY A 19 12.53 -21.56 8.16
C GLY A 19 12.89 -22.50 7.00
N ILE A 20 13.30 -21.94 5.86
CA ILE A 20 13.77 -22.68 4.69
C ILE A 20 15.23 -22.99 4.93
N GLU A 21 15.55 -24.27 5.10
CA GLU A 21 16.92 -24.77 5.14
C GLU A 21 17.33 -25.21 3.73
N PRO A 22 18.00 -24.35 2.93
CA PRO A 22 18.52 -24.77 1.63
C PRO A 22 19.61 -25.83 1.82
N PRO A 23 19.82 -26.70 0.82
CA PRO A 23 20.92 -27.64 0.86
C PRO A 23 22.25 -26.89 0.96
N ALA A 24 23.19 -27.42 1.75
CA ALA A 24 24.50 -26.77 1.96
C ALA A 24 25.28 -26.51 0.66
N LYS A 25 25.01 -27.28 -0.39
CA LYS A 25 25.53 -27.10 -1.76
C LYS A 25 24.52 -27.58 -2.78
N TYR A 26 24.43 -26.88 -3.91
CA TYR A 26 23.78 -27.40 -5.11
C TYR A 26 24.74 -28.36 -5.85
N ARG A 27 24.19 -29.35 -6.56
CA ARG A 27 24.98 -30.37 -7.28
C ARG A 27 26.00 -29.77 -8.25
N GLU A 28 25.60 -28.69 -8.93
CA GLU A 28 26.43 -28.00 -9.94
C GLU A 28 27.29 -26.87 -9.34
N ALA A 29 27.41 -26.76 -8.02
CA ALA A 29 28.22 -25.71 -7.38
C ALA A 29 29.74 -25.99 -7.42
N ALA A 30 30.17 -27.09 -8.05
CA ALA A 30 31.57 -27.43 -8.17
C ALA A 30 32.34 -26.35 -8.96
N GLY A 31 33.31 -25.70 -8.32
CA GLY A 31 34.12 -24.64 -8.93
C GLY A 31 33.58 -23.22 -8.76
N VAL A 32 32.40 -23.03 -8.17
CA VAL A 32 31.87 -21.69 -7.84
C VAL A 32 32.33 -21.29 -6.43
N PRO A 33 32.97 -20.12 -6.25
CA PRO A 33 33.35 -19.63 -4.93
C PRO A 33 32.12 -19.48 -4.01
N LYS A 34 32.30 -19.76 -2.71
CA LYS A 34 31.27 -19.45 -1.71
C LYS A 34 30.98 -17.95 -1.73
N GLY A 35 29.71 -17.57 -1.79
CA GLY A 35 29.29 -16.17 -1.81
C GLY A 35 29.46 -15.48 -3.17
N PHE A 36 29.51 -16.25 -4.27
CA PHE A 36 29.49 -15.66 -5.61
C PHE A 36 28.14 -14.94 -5.84
N THR A 37 28.21 -13.62 -6.00
CA THR A 37 27.10 -12.77 -6.45
C THR A 37 27.38 -12.37 -7.88
N PRO A 38 26.46 -12.61 -8.84
CA PRO A 38 26.62 -12.11 -10.20
C PRO A 38 26.81 -10.60 -10.19
N GLU A 39 27.70 -10.09 -11.06
CA GLU A 39 27.81 -8.65 -11.25
C GLU A 39 26.47 -8.08 -11.77
N PRO A 40 26.09 -6.85 -11.38
CA PRO A 40 24.87 -6.22 -11.89
C PRO A 40 24.79 -6.22 -13.41
N ASP A 41 25.93 -6.09 -14.09
CA ASP A 41 26.07 -6.06 -15.55
C ASP A 41 26.48 -7.42 -16.15
N TRP A 42 26.03 -8.53 -15.55
CA TRP A 42 26.45 -9.90 -15.92
C TRP A 42 26.39 -10.23 -17.42
N TRP A 43 25.48 -9.61 -18.18
CA TRP A 43 25.34 -9.80 -19.63
C TRP A 43 26.57 -9.31 -20.42
N ARG A 44 27.39 -8.42 -19.86
CA ARG A 44 28.64 -7.97 -20.50
C ARG A 44 29.64 -9.09 -20.69
N ALA A 45 29.53 -10.19 -19.93
CA ALA A 45 30.36 -11.38 -20.10
C ALA A 45 30.25 -12.02 -21.50
N PHE A 46 29.14 -11.78 -22.21
CA PHE A 46 28.95 -12.23 -23.60
C PHE A 46 29.77 -11.46 -24.62
N ARG A 47 30.36 -10.32 -24.24
CA ARG A 47 31.24 -9.48 -25.08
C ARG A 47 30.63 -9.01 -26.41
N SER A 48 29.31 -8.91 -26.52
CA SER A 48 28.63 -8.33 -27.69
C SER A 48 28.30 -6.85 -27.46
N ALA A 49 28.76 -6.01 -28.38
CA ALA A 49 28.45 -4.57 -28.34
C ALA A 49 26.97 -4.31 -28.70
N GLU A 50 26.41 -5.12 -29.61
CA GLU A 50 25.00 -5.05 -30.00
C GLU A 50 24.07 -5.38 -28.83
N LEU A 51 24.38 -6.45 -28.10
CA LEU A 51 23.63 -6.86 -26.90
C LEU A 51 23.66 -5.76 -25.83
N ASN A 52 24.84 -5.20 -25.56
CA ASN A 52 24.97 -4.09 -24.60
C ASN A 52 24.09 -2.90 -25.02
N ALA A 53 24.08 -2.54 -26.30
CA ALA A 53 23.24 -1.46 -26.81
C ALA A 53 21.73 -1.77 -26.77
N LEU A 54 21.34 -3.05 -26.85
CA LEU A 54 19.95 -3.48 -26.67
C LEU A 54 19.51 -3.38 -25.20
N VAL A 55 20.35 -3.85 -24.27
CA VAL A 55 20.06 -3.78 -22.83
C VAL A 55 19.92 -2.33 -22.37
N GLU A 56 20.84 -1.43 -22.74
CA GLU A 56 20.74 -0.02 -22.35
C GLU A 56 19.47 0.67 -22.90
N ARG A 57 19.07 0.33 -24.13
CA ARG A 57 17.79 0.80 -24.71
C ARG A 57 16.59 0.24 -23.97
N ALA A 58 16.63 -1.02 -23.55
CA ALA A 58 15.54 -1.62 -22.80
C ALA A 58 15.41 -1.01 -21.39
N ARG A 59 16.52 -0.80 -20.68
CA ARG A 59 16.50 -0.18 -19.34
C ARG A 59 15.86 1.21 -19.33
N THR A 60 16.02 1.96 -20.42
CA THR A 60 15.51 3.34 -20.55
C THR A 60 14.15 3.43 -21.26
N GLY A 61 13.82 2.46 -22.12
CA GLY A 61 12.64 2.52 -23.00
C GLY A 61 11.61 1.41 -22.80
N ASN A 62 11.81 0.47 -21.87
CA ASN A 62 10.88 -0.63 -21.65
C ASN A 62 9.72 -0.21 -20.72
N TYR A 63 8.48 -0.43 -21.19
CA TYR A 63 7.28 -0.07 -20.46
C TYR A 63 6.99 -0.94 -19.24
N ASP A 64 7.48 -2.18 -19.18
CA ASP A 64 7.32 -3.04 -18.01
C ASP A 64 8.18 -2.55 -16.85
N ILE A 65 9.41 -2.08 -17.13
CA ILE A 65 10.27 -1.42 -16.15
C ILE A 65 9.64 -0.10 -15.69
N ALA A 66 9.14 0.73 -16.62
CA ALA A 66 8.44 1.97 -16.27
C ALA A 66 7.19 1.71 -15.40
N ALA A 67 6.41 0.67 -15.72
CA ALA A 67 5.27 0.27 -14.92
C ALA A 67 5.70 -0.26 -13.53
N ALA A 68 6.84 -0.93 -13.43
CA ALA A 68 7.39 -1.35 -12.13
C ALA A 68 7.79 -0.16 -11.27
N VAL A 69 8.41 0.88 -11.84
CA VAL A 69 8.71 2.14 -11.14
C VAL A 69 7.43 2.84 -10.67
N ALA A 70 6.41 2.94 -11.53
CA ALA A 70 5.12 3.54 -11.13
C ALA A 70 4.43 2.77 -9.99
N ARG A 71 4.64 1.44 -9.90
CA ARG A 71 4.15 0.63 -8.77
C ARG A 71 4.87 0.97 -7.46
N ILE A 72 6.12 1.41 -7.49
CA ILE A 72 6.85 1.90 -6.31
C ILE A 72 6.18 3.18 -5.80
N GLU A 73 5.99 4.17 -6.67
CA GLU A 73 5.32 5.44 -6.31
C GLU A 73 3.90 5.22 -5.76
N GLN A 74 3.17 4.26 -6.34
CA GLN A 74 1.86 3.85 -5.85
C GLN A 74 1.93 3.26 -4.43
N ALA A 75 2.91 2.39 -4.16
CA ALA A 75 3.09 1.75 -2.85
C ALA A 75 3.50 2.76 -1.77
N GLU A 76 4.41 3.70 -2.09
CA GLU A 76 4.78 4.81 -1.21
C GLU A 76 3.57 5.70 -0.89
N SER A 77 2.72 6.00 -1.88
CA SER A 77 1.49 6.76 -1.66
C SER A 77 0.51 6.02 -0.74
N GLN A 78 0.42 4.69 -0.84
CA GLN A 78 -0.40 3.87 0.05
C GLN A 78 0.15 3.84 1.48
N MET A 79 1.47 3.84 1.64
CA MET A 79 2.12 4.02 2.95
C MET A 79 1.73 5.37 3.56
N LEU A 80 1.80 6.47 2.80
CA LEU A 80 1.37 7.79 3.27
C LEU A 80 -0.13 7.84 3.66
N VAL A 81 -1.00 7.18 2.91
CA VAL A 81 -2.42 7.05 3.29
C VAL A 81 -2.58 6.28 4.60
N SER A 82 -1.76 5.26 4.83
CA SER A 82 -1.78 4.48 6.07
C SER A 82 -1.37 5.31 7.28
N PHE A 83 -0.41 6.24 7.11
CA PHE A 83 -0.04 7.21 8.16
C PHE A 83 -1.19 8.10 8.63
N ALA A 84 -2.16 8.40 7.76
CA ALA A 84 -3.31 9.22 8.15
C ALA A 84 -4.12 8.60 9.30
N GLN A 85 -4.05 7.27 9.50
CA GLN A 85 -4.74 6.58 10.59
C GLN A 85 -4.10 6.82 11.97
N LEU A 86 -2.86 7.33 12.01
CA LEU A 86 -2.17 7.73 13.25
C LEU A 86 -2.45 9.19 13.64
N LEU A 87 -3.18 9.93 12.82
CA LEU A 87 -3.47 11.34 13.05
C LEU A 87 -4.95 11.55 13.42
N PRO A 88 -5.28 12.62 14.17
CA PRO A 88 -6.66 13.01 14.39
C PRO A 88 -7.38 13.26 13.06
N ALA A 89 -8.55 12.65 12.89
CA ALA A 89 -9.44 12.92 11.76
C ALA A 89 -10.43 14.03 12.14
N GLY A 90 -10.66 14.95 11.21
CA GLY A 90 -11.59 16.06 11.38
C GLY A 90 -12.55 16.19 10.20
N GLY A 91 -13.72 16.78 10.45
CA GLY A 91 -14.74 16.96 9.42
C GLY A 91 -15.59 18.20 9.65
N VAL A 92 -16.03 18.78 8.54
CA VAL A 92 -17.02 19.86 8.51
C VAL A 92 -18.28 19.30 7.88
N SER A 93 -19.42 19.53 8.53
CA SER A 93 -20.72 19.09 8.04
C SER A 93 -21.70 20.25 8.02
N HIS A 94 -22.53 20.27 6.97
CA HIS A 94 -23.69 21.14 6.88
C HIS A 94 -24.92 20.29 6.57
N ARG A 95 -25.93 20.35 7.44
CA ARG A 95 -27.18 19.63 7.27
C ARG A 95 -28.36 20.60 7.25
N ARG A 96 -29.13 20.53 6.17
CA ARG A 96 -30.42 21.21 6.05
C ARG A 96 -31.56 20.20 6.19
N ALA A 97 -32.48 20.46 7.11
CA ALA A 97 -33.72 19.70 7.25
C ALA A 97 -34.92 20.64 7.05
N THR A 98 -35.90 20.22 6.25
CA THR A 98 -37.15 20.97 6.09
C THR A 98 -38.29 20.07 6.55
N MET A 99 -39.01 20.48 7.58
CA MET A 99 -40.26 19.84 7.98
C MET A 99 -41.41 20.60 7.34
N ARG A 100 -42.25 19.87 6.61
CA ARG A 100 -43.52 20.35 6.06
C ARG A 100 -44.62 19.54 6.70
N SER A 101 -45.52 20.18 7.43
CA SER A 101 -46.78 19.58 7.84
C SER A 101 -47.87 20.03 6.89
N SER A 102 -48.71 19.09 6.44
CA SER A 102 -49.92 19.38 5.69
C SER A 102 -51.06 18.58 6.32
N ALA A 103 -52.11 19.25 6.77
CA ALA A 103 -53.37 18.62 7.10
C ALA A 103 -54.32 18.89 5.93
N ARG A 104 -54.85 17.83 5.32
CA ARG A 104 -55.89 17.95 4.30
C ARG A 104 -57.23 17.82 5.00
N ALA A 105 -58.01 18.89 5.06
CA ALA A 105 -59.40 18.81 5.52
C ALA A 105 -60.18 17.96 4.50
N THR A 106 -60.86 16.92 4.96
CA THR A 106 -61.65 15.99 4.15
C THR A 106 -62.97 16.57 3.65
N ASP A 107 -63.34 17.78 4.08
CA ASP A 107 -64.64 18.39 3.79
C ASP A 107 -64.51 19.91 3.55
N GLY A 108 -64.06 20.27 2.34
CA GLY A 108 -64.34 21.53 1.61
C GLY A 108 -64.07 22.89 2.27
N SER A 109 -63.66 22.95 3.54
CA SER A 109 -63.59 24.16 4.34
C SER A 109 -62.34 24.09 5.21
N VAL A 110 -61.60 25.20 5.21
CA VAL A 110 -60.32 25.48 5.90
C VAL A 110 -59.04 24.79 5.37
N ASP A 111 -58.25 25.56 4.63
CA ASP A 111 -56.86 25.25 4.25
C ASP A 111 -55.91 25.60 5.42
N PHE A 112 -55.49 24.61 6.21
CA PHE A 112 -54.54 24.82 7.30
C PHE A 112 -53.11 24.93 6.75
N LYS A 113 -52.61 26.16 6.59
CA LYS A 113 -51.20 26.41 6.25
C LYS A 113 -50.33 26.26 7.49
N PHE A 114 -49.63 25.13 7.61
CA PHE A 114 -48.57 25.02 8.61
C PHE A 114 -47.30 25.72 8.11
N PRO A 115 -46.60 26.47 8.99
CA PRO A 115 -45.34 27.08 8.62
C PRO A 115 -44.31 25.99 8.30
N ASN A 116 -43.65 26.11 7.15
CA ASN A 116 -42.52 25.27 6.82
C ASN A 116 -41.37 25.58 7.78
N VAL A 117 -40.95 24.60 8.57
CA VAL A 117 -39.79 24.74 9.47
C VAL A 117 -38.55 24.33 8.70
N ARG A 118 -37.63 25.27 8.51
CA ARG A 118 -36.31 25.00 7.90
C ARG A 118 -35.23 25.10 8.96
N ASN A 119 -34.57 23.99 9.21
CA ASN A 119 -33.47 23.89 10.15
C ASN A 119 -32.16 23.72 9.38
N HIS A 120 -31.14 24.49 9.77
CA HIS A 120 -29.79 24.38 9.24
C HIS A 120 -28.85 24.11 10.42
N ARG A 121 -27.99 23.11 10.29
CA ARG A 121 -26.97 22.78 11.28
C ARG A 121 -25.62 22.78 10.61
N LEU A 122 -24.70 23.55 11.16
CA LEU A 122 -23.28 23.48 10.87
C LEU A 122 -22.62 22.73 12.02
N GLY A 123 -21.74 21.79 11.70
CA GLY A 123 -21.06 20.97 12.69
C GLY A 123 -19.59 20.80 12.33
N LEU A 124 -18.72 20.97 13.32
CA LEU A 124 -17.32 20.57 13.28
C LEU A 124 -17.17 19.34 14.16
N SER A 125 -16.45 18.34 13.68
CA SER A 125 -16.15 17.13 14.44
C SER A 125 -14.66 16.81 14.34
N ALA A 126 -14.10 16.29 15.42
CA ALA A 126 -12.77 15.70 15.44
C ALA A 126 -12.82 14.37 16.22
N SER A 127 -12.08 13.38 15.74
CA SER A 127 -11.97 12.06 16.35
C SER A 127 -10.53 11.58 16.26
N TYR A 128 -10.05 10.96 17.33
CA TYR A 128 -8.71 10.40 17.39
C TYR A 128 -8.77 9.05 18.12
N GLU A 129 -8.17 8.03 17.53
CA GLU A 129 -8.00 6.71 18.13
C GLU A 129 -6.58 6.64 18.73
N VAL A 130 -6.49 6.46 20.05
CA VAL A 130 -5.20 6.25 20.70
C VAL A 130 -4.72 4.83 20.42
N ASP A 131 -3.56 4.69 19.78
CA ASP A 131 -3.00 3.40 19.38
C ASP A 131 -2.29 2.67 20.54
N PHE A 132 -3.04 2.29 21.57
CA PHE A 132 -2.49 1.60 22.76
C PHE A 132 -1.86 0.24 22.44
N TRP A 133 -2.36 -0.44 21.41
CA TRP A 133 -1.97 -1.81 21.07
C TRP A 133 -1.07 -1.91 19.84
N GLY A 134 -0.74 -0.77 19.21
CA GLY A 134 0.10 -0.73 18.01
C GLY A 134 -0.59 -1.19 16.72
N LYS A 135 -1.92 -1.27 16.68
CA LYS A 135 -2.68 -1.74 15.50
C LYS A 135 -2.42 -0.85 14.28
N ASN A 136 -2.54 0.46 14.46
CA ASN A 136 -2.38 1.42 13.36
C ASN A 136 -0.89 1.57 13.02
N SER A 137 -0.01 1.53 14.02
CA SER A 137 1.44 1.53 13.83
C SER A 137 1.92 0.32 13.03
N ALA A 138 1.38 -0.87 13.31
CA ALA A 138 1.68 -2.08 12.55
C ALA A 138 1.17 -2.02 11.10
N LEU A 139 0.01 -1.38 10.85
CA LEU A 139 -0.49 -1.16 9.49
C LEU A 139 0.43 -0.23 8.68
N VAL A 140 0.92 0.84 9.31
CA VAL A 140 1.90 1.74 8.68
C VAL A 140 3.18 1.00 8.35
N LEU A 141 3.70 0.21 9.29
CA LEU A 141 4.90 -0.59 9.04
C LEU A 141 4.67 -1.63 7.93
N ALA A 142 3.51 -2.28 7.89
CA ALA A 142 3.20 -3.22 6.83
C ALA A 142 3.19 -2.54 5.45
N ALA A 143 2.65 -1.32 5.36
CA ALA A 143 2.65 -0.54 4.12
C ALA A 143 4.06 -0.09 3.72
N ASP A 144 4.90 0.29 4.67
CA ASP A 144 6.33 0.57 4.46
C ASP A 144 7.07 -0.65 3.89
N ARG A 145 6.87 -1.84 4.47
CA ARG A 145 7.47 -3.08 3.95
C ARG A 145 6.92 -3.47 2.59
N ALA A 146 5.67 -3.14 2.27
CA ALA A 146 5.11 -3.34 0.95
C ALA A 146 5.73 -2.40 -0.09
N ALA A 147 6.02 -1.14 0.28
CA ALA A 147 6.77 -0.21 -0.56
C ALA A 147 8.20 -0.72 -0.81
N LEU A 148 8.91 -1.15 0.23
CA LEU A 148 10.24 -1.78 0.08
C LEU A 148 10.18 -3.03 -0.82
N ALA A 149 9.17 -3.88 -0.67
CA ALA A 149 8.99 -5.06 -1.52
C ALA A 149 8.78 -4.69 -3.00
N SER A 150 8.17 -3.54 -3.29
CA SER A 150 7.97 -3.06 -4.66
C SER A 150 9.29 -2.69 -5.36
N GLU A 151 10.31 -2.24 -4.62
CA GLU A 151 11.65 -2.00 -5.15
C GLU A 151 12.29 -3.31 -5.63
N TYR A 152 12.26 -4.36 -4.80
CA TYR A 152 12.77 -5.68 -5.20
C TYR A 152 12.00 -6.27 -6.38
N ASN A 153 10.69 -6.03 -6.46
CA ASN A 153 9.89 -6.45 -7.62
C ASN A 153 10.33 -5.73 -8.91
N ARG A 154 10.70 -4.44 -8.84
CA ARG A 154 11.27 -3.73 -9.99
C ARG A 154 12.56 -4.37 -10.44
N ASP A 155 13.44 -4.72 -9.50
CA ASP A 155 14.73 -5.34 -9.83
C ASP A 155 14.54 -6.71 -10.50
N VAL A 156 13.53 -7.49 -10.08
CA VAL A 156 13.14 -8.75 -10.74
C VAL A 156 12.61 -8.52 -12.16
N VAL A 157 11.82 -7.46 -12.38
CA VAL A 157 11.35 -7.10 -13.72
C VAL A 157 12.53 -6.73 -14.63
N GLU A 158 13.44 -5.90 -14.14
CA GLU A 158 14.66 -5.51 -14.87
C GLU A 158 15.50 -6.74 -15.22
N LEU A 159 15.76 -7.63 -14.25
CA LEU A 159 16.48 -8.89 -14.48
C LEU A 159 15.79 -9.76 -15.53
N SER A 160 14.45 -9.87 -15.48
CA SER A 160 13.67 -10.68 -16.43
C SER A 160 13.71 -10.12 -17.85
N VAL A 161 13.65 -8.80 -18.00
CA VAL A 161 13.79 -8.11 -19.29
C VAL A 161 15.18 -8.36 -19.88
N VAL A 162 16.24 -8.20 -19.09
CA VAL A 162 17.61 -8.47 -19.54
C VAL A 162 17.78 -9.95 -19.91
N ALA A 163 17.27 -10.88 -19.08
CA ALA A 163 17.34 -12.31 -19.37
C ALA A 163 16.61 -12.69 -20.67
N THR A 164 15.49 -12.04 -20.96
CA THR A 164 14.73 -12.25 -22.20
C THR A 164 15.51 -11.80 -23.42
N LEU A 165 16.19 -10.64 -23.35
CA LEU A 165 17.02 -10.13 -24.44
C LEU A 165 18.27 -10.99 -24.71
N VAL A 166 18.83 -11.62 -23.67
CA VAL A 166 19.99 -12.51 -23.82
C VAL A 166 19.58 -13.85 -24.44
N ASN A 167 18.34 -14.29 -24.22
CA ASN A 167 17.84 -15.57 -24.72
C ASN A 167 17.32 -15.51 -26.17
N THR A 168 17.15 -14.32 -26.73
CA THR A 168 16.71 -14.09 -28.12
C THR A 168 17.88 -13.93 -29.06
#